data_AF-A0A1L9P3U7-F1
#
_entry.id   AF-A0A1L9P3U7-F1
#
_cell.length_a   1.000
_cell.length_b   1.000
_cell.length_c   1.000
_cell.angle_alpha   90.00
_cell.angle_beta   90.00
_cell.angle_gamma   90.00
#
_symmetry.space_group_name_H-M   'P 1'
#
loop_
_entity.id
_entity.type
_entity.pdbx_description
1 polymer ?
#
loop_
_entity_poly.entity_id
_entity_poly.type
_entity_poly.pdbx_seq_one_letter_code
_entity_poly.pdbx_strand_id
1 'polypeptide(L)'
;MTETSLFEKCPSTLEEWTEAAVKGGFLAVSPKDYTDHKHGSEINQPQFIILRTLVQCSGPDAFDPALFDLENDIEKARRLLQDWDMFKHYIDAIKANSRKADGDFSAARYNQVQVLEAHKGLVQPRDEELEKPPVRYSAIILLICICGISPNEDSSRWCTPSRIDLVAKFGSGKGSGFIAGTDGQMQDKSHSLWIKAPIKSTSNERHVYGPAIYMQEAALLIAWMKEYPGYPDPKRYVVLFCLIMPQGRVGSKC
;
A
#
# COMPACT_ATOMS: atom_id res chain seq x y z
N MET A 1 -19.95 19.49 17.35
CA MET A 1 -18.84 19.24 18.29
C MET A 1 -17.58 19.16 17.46
N THR A 2 -16.62 20.05 17.70
CA THR A 2 -15.31 20.00 17.03
C THR A 2 -14.62 18.70 17.43
N GLU A 3 -14.49 17.74 16.50
CA GLU A 3 -13.70 16.54 16.74
C GLU A 3 -12.30 16.96 17.15
N THR A 4 -11.94 16.66 18.40
CA THR A 4 -10.61 16.97 18.90
C THR A 4 -9.67 15.95 18.27
N SER A 5 -8.81 16.41 17.37
CA SER A 5 -7.74 15.59 16.81
C SER A 5 -6.91 14.97 17.94
N LEU A 6 -6.80 13.64 17.97
CA LEU A 6 -5.99 12.88 18.91
C LEU A 6 -4.50 13.03 18.60
N PHE A 7 -4.15 13.07 17.31
CA PHE A 7 -2.77 13.21 16.85
C PHE A 7 -2.69 13.95 15.50
N GLU A 8 -1.60 14.68 15.29
CA GLU A 8 -1.30 15.30 13.98
C GLU A 8 -0.58 14.34 13.03
N LYS A 9 0.25 13.44 13.59
CA LYS A 9 0.94 12.36 12.89
C LYS A 9 0.58 11.03 13.54
N CYS A 10 0.48 9.96 12.75
CA CYS A 10 0.25 8.64 13.30
C CYS A 10 1.36 8.28 14.30
N PRO A 11 1.01 7.79 15.51
CA PRO A 11 1.98 7.34 16.49
C PRO A 11 2.99 6.35 15.91
N SER A 12 4.25 6.62 16.16
CA SER A 12 5.41 5.82 15.76
C SER A 12 6.07 5.15 16.96
N THR A 13 5.82 5.65 18.17
CA THR A 13 6.31 5.11 19.43
C THR A 13 5.19 4.73 20.39
N LEU A 14 5.50 3.89 21.38
CA LEU A 14 4.56 3.51 22.43
C LEU A 14 4.12 4.72 23.26
N GLU A 15 5.01 5.68 23.49
CA GLU A 15 4.71 6.90 24.24
C GLU A 15 3.68 7.76 23.50
N GLU A 16 3.93 8.04 22.22
CA GLU A 16 2.99 8.79 21.35
C GLU A 16 1.62 8.11 21.26
N TRP A 17 1.61 6.77 21.16
CA TRP A 17 0.35 6.02 21.15
C TRP A 17 -0.39 6.12 22.50
N THR A 18 0.35 6.02 23.60
CA THR A 18 -0.20 6.10 24.96
C THR A 18 -0.79 7.48 25.22
N GLU A 19 -0.10 8.55 24.82
CA GLU A 19 -0.60 9.93 24.93
C GLU A 19 -1.91 10.12 24.16
N ALA A 20 -1.96 9.65 22.91
CA ALA A 20 -3.18 9.72 22.09
C ALA A 20 -4.32 8.88 22.67
N ALA A 21 -4.02 7.71 23.23
CA ALA A 21 -4.99 6.85 23.91
C ALA A 21 -5.52 7.48 25.21
N VAL A 22 -4.67 8.13 26.01
CA VAL A 22 -5.08 8.89 27.20
C VAL A 22 -5.99 10.04 26.79
N LYS A 23 -5.56 10.84 25.82
CA LYS A 23 -6.30 12.01 25.32
C LYS A 23 -7.70 11.65 24.81
N GLY A 24 -7.83 10.49 24.15
CA GLY A 24 -9.10 9.98 23.64
C GLY A 24 -9.91 9.12 24.62
N GLY A 25 -9.38 8.79 25.80
CA GLY A 25 -10.04 7.89 26.75
C GLY A 25 -10.06 6.42 26.31
N PHE A 26 -9.10 5.98 25.49
CA PHE A 26 -9.06 4.66 24.87
C PHE A 26 -8.07 3.66 25.52
N LEU A 27 -7.36 4.02 26.59
CA LEU A 27 -6.35 3.14 27.22
C LEU A 27 -6.88 1.75 27.61
N ALA A 28 -8.09 1.70 28.20
CA ALA A 28 -8.71 0.45 28.63
C ALA A 28 -9.68 -0.14 27.59
N VAL A 29 -9.75 0.45 26.40
CA VAL A 29 -10.67 0.02 25.34
C VAL A 29 -9.97 -1.01 24.45
N SER A 30 -10.65 -2.13 24.20
CA SER A 30 -10.19 -3.13 23.24
C SER A 30 -10.92 -2.96 21.89
N PRO A 31 -10.33 -3.43 20.77
CA PRO A 31 -11.03 -3.49 19.49
C PRO A 31 -12.40 -4.20 19.54
N LYS A 32 -12.57 -5.14 20.47
CA LYS A 32 -13.83 -5.89 20.64
C LYS A 32 -14.92 -5.03 21.28
N ASP A 33 -14.55 -4.14 22.20
CA ASP A 33 -15.49 -3.32 22.97
C ASP A 33 -15.79 -1.99 22.26
N TYR A 34 -15.00 -1.63 21.26
CA TYR A 34 -15.29 -0.52 20.38
C TYR A 34 -16.39 -0.87 19.39
N THR A 35 -17.42 -0.03 19.29
CA THR A 35 -18.63 -0.29 18.49
C THR A 35 -18.75 0.58 17.24
N ASP A 36 -18.00 1.68 17.16
CA ASP A 36 -18.04 2.61 16.02
C ASP A 36 -16.93 2.30 14.99
N HIS A 37 -16.82 1.03 14.61
CA HIS A 37 -15.90 0.60 13.57
C HIS A 37 -16.34 1.15 12.21
N LYS A 38 -15.55 2.08 11.66
CA LYS A 38 -15.71 2.60 10.29
C LYS A 38 -15.08 1.66 9.27
N HIS A 39 -15.52 1.79 8.03
CA HIS A 39 -14.88 1.14 6.90
C HIS A 39 -13.41 1.57 6.80
N GLY A 40 -12.52 0.70 6.31
CA GLY A 40 -11.07 0.96 6.30
C GLY A 40 -10.65 2.19 5.49
N SER A 41 -11.45 2.62 4.50
CA SER A 41 -11.24 3.88 3.78
C SER A 41 -11.68 5.13 4.55
N GLU A 42 -12.48 4.95 5.59
CA GLU A 42 -13.09 5.99 6.45
C GLU A 42 -12.59 5.88 7.89
N ILE A 43 -11.49 5.15 8.11
CA ILE A 43 -10.91 4.94 9.42
C ILE A 43 -10.57 6.31 10.06
N ASN A 44 -11.02 6.49 11.29
CA ASN A 44 -10.78 7.70 12.06
C ASN A 44 -9.70 7.45 13.13
N GLN A 45 -9.23 8.54 13.75
CA GLN A 45 -8.17 8.47 14.75
C GLN A 45 -8.55 7.61 15.98
N PRO A 46 -9.77 7.71 16.55
CA PRO A 46 -10.21 6.80 17.62
C PRO A 46 -10.07 5.32 17.28
N GLN A 47 -10.60 4.89 16.13
CA GLN A 47 -10.49 3.51 15.67
C GLN A 47 -9.03 3.13 15.50
N PHE A 48 -8.21 3.96 14.85
CA PHE A 48 -6.78 3.70 14.67
C PHE A 48 -6.03 3.47 15.99
N ILE A 49 -6.27 4.29 17.01
CA ILE A 49 -5.65 4.10 18.34
C ILE A 49 -6.07 2.77 18.96
N ILE A 50 -7.35 2.41 18.85
CA ILE A 50 -7.88 1.16 19.40
C ILE A 50 -7.29 -0.07 18.72
N LEU A 51 -6.93 0.04 17.44
CA LEU A 51 -6.22 -0.99 16.70
C LEU A 51 -4.78 -1.24 17.19
N ARG A 52 -4.25 -0.34 18.05
CA ARG A 52 -2.92 -0.44 18.67
C ARG A 52 -1.78 -0.55 17.66
N THR A 53 -1.92 0.19 16.56
CA THR A 53 -0.94 0.22 15.49
C THR A 53 0.11 1.30 15.75
N LEU A 54 1.38 0.95 15.57
CA LEU A 54 2.48 1.89 15.44
C LEU A 54 2.90 1.97 13.98
N VAL A 55 3.13 3.19 13.49
CA VAL A 55 3.54 3.42 12.10
C VAL A 55 4.96 3.95 12.10
N GLN A 56 5.88 3.15 11.57
CA GLN A 56 7.25 3.57 11.30
C GLN A 56 7.34 4.00 9.84
N CYS A 57 7.40 5.31 9.62
CA CYS A 57 7.47 5.89 8.29
C CYS A 57 8.94 5.92 7.84
N SER A 58 9.31 5.00 6.97
CA SER A 58 10.64 4.96 6.35
C SER A 58 10.52 5.26 4.86
N GLY A 59 11.37 6.14 4.34
CA GLY A 59 11.49 6.35 2.89
C GLY A 59 12.06 5.11 2.19
N PRO A 60 12.04 5.05 0.85
CA PRO A 60 12.59 3.92 0.09
C PRO A 60 14.04 3.58 0.45
N ASP A 61 14.85 4.61 0.74
CA ASP A 61 16.27 4.46 1.10
C ASP A 61 16.48 3.87 2.50
N ALA A 62 15.44 3.82 3.32
CA ALA A 62 15.45 3.23 4.65
C ALA A 62 14.92 1.79 4.68
N PHE A 63 14.61 1.21 3.51
CA PHE A 63 14.32 -0.23 3.41
C PHE A 63 15.61 -1.03 3.56
N ASP A 64 15.71 -1.74 4.68
CA ASP A 64 16.78 -2.72 4.94
C ASP A 64 16.21 -4.14 4.79
N PRO A 65 16.59 -4.89 3.75
CA PRO A 65 16.11 -6.27 3.57
C PRO A 65 16.57 -7.22 4.67
N ALA A 66 17.64 -6.92 5.41
CA ALA A 66 18.13 -7.77 6.49
C ALA A 66 17.18 -7.78 7.70
N LEU A 67 16.52 -6.65 7.99
CA LEU A 67 15.47 -6.57 9.03
C LEU A 67 14.29 -7.50 8.76
N PHE A 68 14.17 -7.97 7.52
CA PHE A 68 13.09 -8.78 7.01
C PHE A 68 13.61 -10.11 6.46
N ASP A 69 14.83 -10.55 6.75
CA ASP A 69 15.38 -11.81 6.21
C ASP A 69 15.23 -11.95 4.66
N LEU A 70 15.14 -10.83 3.93
CA LEU A 70 14.80 -10.76 2.50
C LEU A 70 16.05 -10.69 1.61
N GLU A 71 17.26 -10.65 2.17
CA GLU A 71 18.50 -10.41 1.43
C GLU A 71 18.69 -11.39 0.26
N ASN A 72 18.47 -12.69 0.52
CA ASN A 72 18.58 -13.73 -0.49
C ASN A 72 17.52 -13.59 -1.59
N ASP A 73 16.30 -13.18 -1.24
CA ASP A 73 15.22 -13.04 -2.20
C ASP A 73 15.39 -11.78 -3.05
N ILE A 74 15.88 -10.68 -2.45
CA ILE A 74 16.26 -9.46 -3.18
C ILE A 74 17.40 -9.75 -4.16
N GLU A 75 18.41 -10.51 -3.76
CA GLU A 75 19.53 -10.86 -4.65
C GLU A 75 19.08 -11.76 -5.81
N LYS A 76 18.20 -12.74 -5.57
CA LYS A 76 17.58 -13.54 -6.64
C LYS A 76 16.77 -12.68 -7.60
N ALA A 77 15.92 -11.81 -7.06
CA ALA A 77 15.09 -10.91 -7.87
C ALA A 77 15.95 -9.96 -8.72
N ARG A 78 17.04 -9.43 -8.14
CA ARG A 78 18.01 -8.58 -8.83
C ARG A 78 18.60 -9.28 -10.04
N ARG A 79 19.12 -10.51 -9.89
CA ARG A 79 19.70 -11.28 -11.01
C ARG A 79 18.67 -11.54 -12.09
N LEU A 80 17.49 -12.00 -11.69
CA LEU A 80 16.39 -12.30 -12.61
C LEU A 80 15.97 -11.08 -13.45
N LEU A 81 15.84 -9.91 -12.81
CA LEU A 81 15.52 -8.66 -13.51
C LEU A 81 16.68 -8.13 -14.36
N GLN A 82 17.93 -8.30 -13.89
CA GLN A 82 19.13 -7.90 -14.64
C GLN A 82 19.39 -8.74 -15.87
N ASP A 83 18.93 -9.99 -15.92
CA ASP A 83 19.12 -10.86 -17.09
C ASP A 83 18.02 -10.67 -18.14
N TRP A 84 16.90 -10.03 -17.78
CA TRP A 84 15.75 -9.88 -18.68
C TRP A 84 15.83 -8.64 -19.56
N ASP A 85 16.07 -8.81 -20.86
CA ASP A 85 16.28 -7.71 -21.81
C ASP A 85 15.08 -6.74 -21.90
N MET A 86 13.86 -7.25 -21.82
CA MET A 86 12.66 -6.41 -21.83
C MET A 86 12.59 -5.49 -20.60
N PHE A 87 13.07 -5.97 -19.44
CA PHE A 87 13.12 -5.14 -18.23
C PHE A 87 14.21 -4.07 -18.36
N LYS A 88 15.38 -4.40 -18.94
CA LYS A 88 16.43 -3.41 -19.24
C LYS A 88 15.90 -2.29 -20.14
N HIS A 89 15.23 -2.65 -21.24
CA HIS A 89 14.62 -1.66 -22.15
C HIS A 89 13.58 -0.79 -21.45
N TYR A 90 12.78 -1.37 -20.55
CA TYR A 90 11.83 -0.60 -19.73
C TYR A 90 12.54 0.43 -18.84
N ILE A 91 13.61 0.02 -18.14
CA ILE A 91 14.40 0.91 -17.30
C ILE A 91 15.09 2.00 -18.14
N ASP A 92 15.63 1.66 -19.31
CA ASP A 92 16.26 2.63 -20.21
C ASP A 92 15.25 3.61 -20.80
N ALA A 93 14.02 3.17 -21.10
CA ALA A 93 12.92 4.04 -21.48
C ALA A 93 12.55 5.03 -20.36
N ILE A 94 12.59 4.61 -19.08
CA ILE A 94 12.40 5.52 -17.95
C ILE A 94 13.53 6.55 -17.88
N LYS A 95 14.80 6.10 -17.95
CA LYS A 95 15.98 6.99 -17.89
C LYS A 95 16.00 8.00 -19.03
N ALA A 96 15.62 7.58 -20.23
CA ALA A 96 15.53 8.43 -21.41
C ALA A 96 14.26 9.31 -21.43
N ASN A 97 13.39 9.20 -20.42
CA ASN A 97 12.07 9.83 -20.37
C ASN A 97 11.22 9.55 -21.63
N SER A 98 11.40 8.36 -22.23
CA SER A 98 10.65 7.92 -23.40
C SER A 98 9.18 7.66 -23.02
N ARG A 99 8.25 7.99 -23.92
CA ARG A 99 6.82 7.69 -23.71
C ARG A 99 6.47 6.22 -23.96
N LYS A 100 7.40 5.44 -24.50
CA LYS A 100 7.18 4.03 -24.89
C LYS A 100 8.29 3.15 -24.35
N ALA A 101 7.90 1.95 -23.93
CA ALA A 101 8.78 0.82 -23.69
C ALA A 101 8.31 -0.33 -24.58
N ASP A 102 9.18 -1.31 -24.82
CA ASP A 102 8.88 -2.44 -25.70
C ASP A 102 8.28 -3.63 -24.92
N GLY A 103 7.61 -4.51 -25.68
CA GLY A 103 7.05 -5.81 -25.24
C GLY A 103 6.29 -5.77 -23.92
N ASP A 104 6.59 -6.70 -23.01
CA ASP A 104 5.77 -6.96 -21.82
C ASP A 104 5.62 -5.76 -20.88
N PHE A 105 6.56 -4.81 -20.90
CA PHE A 105 6.53 -3.61 -20.07
C PHE A 105 5.93 -2.38 -20.77
N SER A 106 5.50 -2.51 -22.02
CA SER A 106 4.90 -1.40 -22.79
C SER A 106 3.66 -0.83 -22.10
N ALA A 107 2.77 -1.69 -21.60
CA ALA A 107 1.56 -1.30 -20.88
C ALA A 107 1.89 -0.63 -19.53
N ALA A 108 2.89 -1.15 -18.80
CA ALA A 108 3.36 -0.56 -17.55
C ALA A 108 3.89 0.87 -17.80
N ARG A 109 4.71 1.05 -18.84
CA ARG A 109 5.23 2.38 -19.20
C ARG A 109 4.13 3.33 -19.66
N TYR A 110 3.20 2.87 -20.48
CA TYR A 110 2.07 3.66 -20.93
C TYR A 110 1.27 4.23 -19.75
N ASN A 111 0.88 3.37 -18.79
CA ASN A 111 0.13 3.83 -17.61
C ASN A 111 0.96 4.77 -16.73
N GLN A 112 2.26 4.53 -16.59
CA GLN A 112 3.14 5.45 -15.87
C GLN A 112 3.21 6.84 -16.53
N VAL A 113 3.21 6.91 -17.86
CA VAL A 113 3.15 8.18 -18.61
C VAL A 113 1.83 8.89 -18.36
N GLN A 114 0.70 8.17 -18.36
CA GLN A 114 -0.61 8.77 -18.05
C GLN A 114 -0.63 9.38 -16.63
N VAL A 115 -0.04 8.69 -15.65
CA VAL A 115 0.12 9.23 -14.29
C VAL A 115 0.97 10.50 -14.31
N LEU A 116 2.11 10.49 -15.00
CA LEU A 116 2.99 11.66 -15.11
C LEU A 116 2.32 12.85 -15.81
N GLU A 117 1.45 12.61 -16.78
CA GLU A 117 0.73 13.66 -17.49
C GLU A 117 -0.39 14.27 -16.65
N ALA A 118 -1.11 13.44 -15.89
CA ALA A 118 -2.11 13.92 -14.93
C ALA A 118 -1.49 14.90 -13.91
N HIS A 119 -0.31 14.57 -13.38
CA HIS A 119 0.39 15.39 -12.39
C HIS A 119 1.05 16.67 -12.94
N LYS A 120 0.99 16.93 -14.25
CA LYS A 120 1.49 18.19 -14.86
C LYS A 120 0.45 19.30 -14.88
N GLY A 121 -0.83 18.98 -14.66
CA GLY A 121 -1.91 19.95 -14.58
C GLY A 121 -2.04 20.58 -13.20
N LEU A 122 -2.76 21.70 -13.11
CA LEU A 122 -3.31 22.17 -11.84
C LEU A 122 -4.41 21.18 -11.42
N VAL A 123 -4.10 20.30 -10.46
CA VAL A 123 -5.04 19.30 -9.94
C VAL A 123 -6.26 20.03 -9.35
N GLN A 124 -7.45 19.83 -9.93
CA GLN A 124 -8.68 20.23 -9.26
C GLN A 124 -9.15 19.09 -8.34
N PRO A 125 -9.87 19.37 -7.24
CA PRO A 125 -10.37 18.32 -6.34
C PRO A 125 -11.24 17.25 -7.02
N ARG A 126 -11.86 17.59 -8.16
CA ARG A 126 -12.64 16.63 -8.98
C ARG A 126 -11.76 15.63 -9.74
N ASP A 127 -10.51 15.99 -10.00
CA ASP A 127 -9.54 15.18 -10.73
C ASP A 127 -8.93 14.09 -9.84
N GLU A 128 -8.92 14.27 -8.51
CA GLU A 128 -8.39 13.27 -7.56
C GLU A 128 -9.10 11.91 -7.67
N GLU A 129 -10.43 11.88 -7.83
CA GLU A 129 -11.19 10.63 -8.05
C GLU A 129 -10.96 10.03 -9.44
N LEU A 130 -10.64 10.86 -10.44
CA LEU A 130 -10.37 10.44 -11.83
C LEU A 130 -8.92 9.99 -12.04
N GLU A 131 -7.99 10.39 -11.16
CA GLU A 131 -6.57 10.03 -11.18
C GLU A 131 -6.24 8.77 -10.36
N LYS A 132 -7.10 8.36 -9.43
CA LYS A 132 -6.97 7.09 -8.67
C LYS A 132 -6.84 5.85 -9.57
N PRO A 133 -7.61 5.70 -10.66
CA PRO A 133 -7.49 4.53 -11.52
C PRO A 133 -6.12 4.45 -12.23
N PRO A 134 -5.60 5.49 -12.92
CA PRO A 134 -4.27 5.43 -13.53
C PRO A 134 -3.13 5.02 -12.59
N VAL A 135 -3.07 5.56 -11.37
CA VAL A 135 -2.02 5.22 -10.39
C VAL A 135 -2.10 3.75 -9.99
N ARG A 136 -3.31 3.29 -9.67
CA ARG A 136 -3.60 1.90 -9.30
C ARG A 136 -3.23 0.93 -10.44
N TYR A 137 -3.68 1.22 -11.66
CA TYR A 137 -3.40 0.38 -12.82
C TYR A 137 -1.90 0.37 -13.14
N SER A 138 -1.22 1.51 -13.06
CA SER A 138 0.22 1.58 -13.29
C SER A 138 1.01 0.68 -12.34
N ALA A 139 0.70 0.73 -11.04
CA ALA A 139 1.35 -0.12 -10.04
C ALA A 139 1.08 -1.61 -10.29
N ILE A 140 -0.18 -1.99 -10.47
CA ILE A 140 -0.57 -3.39 -10.62
C ILE A 140 -0.04 -3.99 -11.92
N ILE A 141 -0.09 -3.25 -13.03
CA ILE A 141 0.43 -3.73 -14.32
C ILE A 141 1.93 -3.97 -14.22
N LEU A 142 2.69 -3.06 -13.60
CA LEU A 142 4.12 -3.29 -13.36
C LEU A 142 4.36 -4.59 -12.57
N LEU A 143 3.57 -4.83 -11.52
CA LEU A 143 3.69 -6.02 -10.70
C LEU A 143 3.32 -7.30 -11.45
N ILE A 144 2.33 -7.24 -12.35
CA ILE A 144 1.99 -8.34 -13.26
C ILE A 144 3.16 -8.65 -14.17
N CYS A 145 3.75 -7.64 -14.82
CA CYS A 145 4.91 -7.81 -15.69
C CYS A 145 6.09 -8.44 -14.93
N ILE A 146 6.38 -7.97 -13.71
CA ILE A 146 7.46 -8.52 -12.88
C ILE A 146 7.17 -9.97 -12.48
N CYS A 147 5.92 -10.29 -12.10
CA CYS A 147 5.55 -11.65 -11.74
C CYS A 147 5.59 -12.63 -12.91
N GLY A 148 5.33 -12.17 -14.14
CA GLY A 148 5.47 -13.00 -15.35
C GLY A 148 6.90 -13.43 -15.65
N ILE A 149 7.90 -12.78 -15.05
CA ILE A 149 9.31 -13.19 -15.16
C ILE A 149 9.66 -14.20 -14.06
N SER A 150 8.89 -14.24 -12.96
CA SER A 150 9.22 -15.06 -11.80
C SER A 150 9.03 -16.56 -12.10
N PRO A 151 9.98 -17.43 -11.70
CA PRO A 151 9.82 -18.89 -11.85
C PRO A 151 8.65 -19.45 -11.03
N ASN A 152 8.06 -18.64 -10.14
CA ASN A 152 6.92 -19.01 -9.29
C ASN A 152 5.57 -18.51 -9.86
N GLU A 153 5.49 -18.09 -11.12
CA GLU A 153 4.26 -17.60 -11.76
C GLU A 153 3.06 -18.57 -11.62
N ASP A 154 3.32 -19.86 -11.59
CA ASP A 154 2.27 -20.87 -11.45
C ASP A 154 1.68 -20.96 -10.03
N SER A 155 2.39 -20.46 -9.02
CA SER A 155 1.96 -20.50 -7.62
C SER A 155 1.17 -19.27 -7.20
N SER A 156 1.32 -18.14 -7.90
CA SER A 156 0.80 -16.84 -7.48
C SER A 156 0.39 -16.00 -8.67
N ARG A 157 -0.61 -15.13 -8.51
CA ARG A 157 -0.96 -14.14 -9.54
C ARG A 157 -1.28 -12.80 -8.91
N TRP A 158 -0.90 -11.73 -9.59
CA TRP A 158 -1.51 -10.43 -9.34
C TRP A 158 -2.87 -10.38 -10.03
N CYS A 159 -3.88 -9.92 -9.30
CA CYS A 159 -5.23 -9.74 -9.82
C CYS A 159 -5.50 -8.28 -10.15
N THR A 160 -5.91 -8.03 -11.39
CA THR A 160 -6.46 -6.75 -11.85
C THR A 160 -7.96 -6.64 -11.55
N PRO A 161 -8.49 -5.41 -11.53
CA PRO A 161 -8.78 -4.62 -10.34
C PRO A 161 -10.05 -5.11 -9.60
N SER A 162 -10.26 -6.41 -9.44
CA SER A 162 -11.31 -6.92 -8.57
C SER A 162 -10.94 -6.57 -7.13
N ARG A 163 -11.45 -5.42 -6.67
CA ARG A 163 -11.41 -5.03 -5.26
C ARG A 163 -11.95 -6.21 -4.45
N ILE A 164 -11.14 -6.70 -3.52
CA ILE A 164 -11.56 -7.70 -2.54
C ILE A 164 -11.71 -6.99 -1.21
N ASP A 165 -12.87 -7.13 -0.61
CA ASP A 165 -13.15 -6.64 0.73
C ASP A 165 -12.71 -7.70 1.76
N LEU A 166 -11.82 -7.32 2.66
CA LEU A 166 -11.31 -8.13 3.77
C LEU A 166 -12.05 -7.75 5.05
N VAL A 167 -12.37 -8.73 5.91
CA VAL A 167 -13.17 -8.48 7.12
C VAL A 167 -12.32 -8.65 8.38
N ALA A 168 -12.14 -7.56 9.13
CA ALA A 168 -11.59 -7.59 10.47
C ALA A 168 -12.69 -7.88 11.49
N LYS A 169 -12.72 -9.07 12.09
CA LYS A 169 -13.62 -9.39 13.22
C LYS A 169 -12.85 -9.46 14.54
N PHE A 170 -13.32 -8.73 15.54
CA PHE A 170 -12.74 -8.70 16.90
C PHE A 170 -13.63 -9.40 17.94
N GLY A 171 -14.86 -9.77 17.57
CA GLY A 171 -15.78 -10.50 18.43
C GLY A 171 -16.91 -11.17 17.65
N SER A 172 -17.91 -11.68 18.38
CA SER A 172 -19.08 -12.37 17.82
C SER A 172 -20.31 -11.47 17.62
N GLY A 173 -20.25 -10.21 18.09
CA GLY A 173 -21.37 -9.27 18.02
C GLY A 173 -21.43 -8.48 16.70
N LYS A 174 -22.63 -7.98 16.35
CA LYS A 174 -22.80 -7.06 15.22
C LYS A 174 -22.03 -5.76 15.50
N GLY A 175 -21.26 -5.28 14.52
CA GLY A 175 -20.42 -4.09 14.67
C GLY A 175 -19.09 -4.32 15.40
N SER A 176 -18.73 -5.57 15.75
CA SER A 176 -17.44 -5.89 16.41
C SER A 176 -16.26 -5.99 15.43
N GLY A 177 -16.28 -5.20 14.35
CA GLY A 177 -15.35 -5.34 13.25
C GLY A 177 -15.57 -4.34 12.13
N PHE A 178 -14.63 -4.30 11.18
CA PHE A 178 -14.70 -3.45 10.01
C PHE A 178 -14.34 -4.22 8.73
N ILE A 179 -14.60 -3.58 7.59
CA ILE A 179 -14.24 -4.06 6.26
C ILE A 179 -13.18 -3.12 5.67
N ALA A 180 -12.15 -3.67 5.02
CA ALA A 180 -11.18 -2.90 4.25
C ALA A 180 -10.99 -3.50 2.85
N GLY A 181 -11.13 -2.66 1.81
CA GLY A 181 -10.99 -3.05 0.42
C GLY A 181 -9.56 -2.93 -0.11
N THR A 182 -9.11 -3.94 -0.85
CA THR A 182 -7.87 -3.89 -1.62
C THR A 182 -8.02 -3.02 -2.86
N ASP A 183 -6.94 -2.34 -3.27
CA ASP A 183 -6.87 -1.69 -4.57
C ASP A 183 -6.25 -2.61 -5.64
N GLY A 184 -5.59 -3.69 -5.20
CA GLY A 184 -5.09 -4.83 -5.95
C GLY A 184 -4.55 -5.89 -4.98
N GLN A 185 -4.27 -7.09 -5.46
CA GLN A 185 -3.77 -8.16 -4.58
C GLN A 185 -3.01 -9.24 -5.33
N MET A 186 -2.02 -9.83 -4.66
CA MET A 186 -1.43 -11.09 -5.08
C MET A 186 -2.22 -12.23 -4.42
N GLN A 187 -2.69 -13.18 -5.22
CA GLN A 187 -3.40 -14.38 -4.76
C GLN A 187 -2.53 -15.63 -4.88
N ASP A 188 -2.65 -16.52 -3.90
CA ASP A 188 -2.06 -17.86 -3.91
C ASP A 188 -2.94 -18.82 -4.72
N LYS A 189 -2.48 -19.24 -5.90
CA LYS A 189 -3.21 -20.22 -6.72
C LYS A 189 -3.29 -21.58 -6.03
N SER A 190 -2.30 -21.91 -5.19
CA SER A 190 -2.23 -23.19 -4.49
C SER A 190 -3.08 -23.26 -3.22
N HIS A 191 -3.54 -22.12 -2.71
CA HIS A 191 -4.22 -22.02 -1.43
C HIS A 191 -5.52 -21.24 -1.55
N SER A 192 -6.50 -21.79 -2.29
CA SER A 192 -7.86 -21.23 -2.40
C SER A 192 -7.92 -19.73 -2.73
N LEU A 193 -6.95 -19.22 -3.49
CA LEU A 193 -6.84 -17.79 -3.85
C LEU A 193 -6.67 -16.84 -2.65
N TRP A 194 -6.11 -17.33 -1.54
CA TRP A 194 -5.77 -16.50 -0.40
C TRP A 194 -4.87 -15.35 -0.80
N ILE A 195 -5.11 -14.18 -0.20
CA ILE A 195 -4.33 -12.99 -0.49
C ILE A 195 -2.96 -13.12 0.17
N LYS A 196 -1.90 -13.15 -0.63
CA LYS A 196 -0.48 -13.14 -0.20
C LYS A 196 0.04 -11.74 0.09
N ALA A 197 -0.46 -10.76 -0.64
CA ALA A 197 -0.08 -9.36 -0.49
C ALA A 197 -1.22 -8.46 -0.98
N PRO A 198 -1.84 -7.67 -0.10
CA PRO A 198 -2.79 -6.64 -0.52
C PRO A 198 -2.05 -5.36 -0.96
N ILE A 199 -2.62 -4.62 -1.90
CA ILE A 199 -2.16 -3.29 -2.30
C ILE A 199 -3.19 -2.27 -1.83
N LYS A 200 -2.67 -1.18 -1.24
CA LYS A 200 -3.39 0.09 -1.11
C LYS A 200 -2.71 1.11 -2.02
N SER A 201 -3.49 1.81 -2.84
CA SER A 201 -2.98 2.84 -3.75
C SER A 201 -3.80 4.10 -3.60
N THR A 202 -3.12 5.24 -3.56
CA THR A 202 -3.72 6.57 -3.49
C THR A 202 -2.99 7.52 -4.44
N SER A 203 -3.72 8.45 -5.03
CA SER A 203 -3.16 9.60 -5.75
C SER A 203 -2.69 10.69 -4.80
N ASN A 204 -3.10 10.63 -3.52
CA ASN A 204 -2.80 11.67 -2.54
C ASN A 204 -1.33 11.65 -2.12
N GLU A 205 -0.73 12.84 -2.05
CA GLU A 205 0.65 12.99 -1.66
C GLU A 205 0.84 12.73 -0.15
N ARG A 206 1.77 11.82 0.19
CA ARG A 206 2.01 11.36 1.56
C ARG A 206 2.43 12.48 2.52
N HIS A 207 3.06 13.54 2.03
CA HIS A 207 3.45 14.67 2.87
C HIS A 207 2.27 15.57 3.28
N VAL A 208 1.17 15.54 2.51
CA VAL A 208 -0.06 16.30 2.79
C VAL A 208 -1.05 15.43 3.58
N TYR A 209 -1.26 14.18 3.13
CA TYR A 209 -2.30 13.27 3.65
C TYR A 209 -1.76 12.13 4.51
N GLY A 210 -0.52 12.25 4.98
CA GLY A 210 0.23 11.18 5.68
C GLY A 210 -0.62 10.38 6.67
N PRO A 211 -1.22 11.01 7.70
CA PRO A 211 -2.02 10.30 8.68
C PRO A 211 -3.17 9.49 8.08
N ALA A 212 -3.97 10.08 7.19
CA ALA A 212 -5.08 9.39 6.55
C ALA A 212 -4.61 8.16 5.76
N ILE A 213 -3.51 8.30 5.02
CA ILE A 213 -2.91 7.22 4.24
C ILE A 213 -2.44 6.09 5.17
N TYR A 214 -1.64 6.41 6.19
CA TYR A 214 -1.14 5.39 7.13
C TYR A 214 -2.26 4.67 7.88
N MET A 215 -3.31 5.37 8.28
CA MET A 215 -4.45 4.74 8.95
C MET A 215 -5.17 3.76 8.00
N GLN A 216 -5.40 4.13 6.74
CA GLN A 216 -6.02 3.25 5.75
C GLN A 216 -5.16 2.01 5.45
N GLU A 217 -3.85 2.19 5.36
CA GLU A 217 -2.88 1.10 5.15
C GLU A 217 -2.87 0.14 6.35
N ALA A 218 -2.85 0.67 7.57
CA ALA A 218 -2.96 -0.10 8.79
C ALA A 218 -4.29 -0.86 8.89
N ALA A 219 -5.40 -0.21 8.53
CA ALA A 219 -6.72 -0.86 8.50
C ALA A 219 -6.73 -2.07 7.57
N LEU A 220 -6.18 -1.91 6.36
CA LEU A 220 -6.08 -2.99 5.38
C LEU A 220 -5.23 -4.16 5.90
N LEU A 221 -4.08 -3.86 6.52
CA LEU A 221 -3.21 -4.87 7.11
C LEU A 221 -3.91 -5.66 8.21
N ILE A 222 -4.63 -4.97 9.11
CA ILE A 222 -5.34 -5.64 10.19
C ILE A 222 -6.50 -6.49 9.67
N ALA A 223 -7.27 -5.98 8.70
CA ALA A 223 -8.33 -6.77 8.07
C ALA A 223 -7.77 -8.04 7.41
N TRP A 224 -6.63 -7.92 6.73
CA TRP A 224 -5.94 -9.05 6.14
C TRP A 224 -5.50 -10.10 7.18
N MET A 225 -4.84 -9.67 8.26
CA MET A 225 -4.40 -10.56 9.35
C MET A 225 -5.57 -11.24 10.08
N LYS A 226 -6.74 -10.61 10.12
CA LYS A 226 -7.94 -11.15 10.76
C LYS A 226 -8.73 -12.10 9.88
N GLU A 227 -8.79 -11.85 8.57
CA GLU A 227 -9.46 -12.73 7.61
C GLU A 227 -8.69 -14.04 7.45
N TYR A 228 -7.36 -13.98 7.45
CA TYR A 228 -6.48 -15.15 7.26
C TYR A 228 -5.57 -15.37 8.48
N PRO A 229 -6.11 -15.78 9.65
CA PRO A 229 -5.29 -15.98 10.84
C PRO A 229 -4.25 -17.09 10.60
N GLY A 230 -2.97 -16.79 10.88
CA GLY A 230 -1.85 -17.71 10.62
C GLY A 230 -1.36 -17.68 9.16
N TYR A 231 -1.89 -16.78 8.33
CA TYR A 231 -1.41 -16.53 6.99
C TYR A 231 -1.30 -15.02 6.70
N PRO A 232 -0.16 -14.58 6.15
CA PRO A 232 0.97 -15.40 5.75
C PRO A 232 1.75 -15.93 6.95
N ASP A 233 2.57 -16.95 6.72
CA ASP A 233 3.64 -17.39 7.63
C ASP A 233 4.32 -16.14 8.23
N PRO A 234 4.70 -16.09 9.53
CA PRO A 234 5.36 -14.94 10.17
C PRO A 234 6.52 -14.29 9.39
N LYS A 235 7.04 -14.97 8.36
CA LYS A 235 8.07 -14.51 7.42
C LYS A 235 7.59 -13.78 6.15
N ARG A 236 6.32 -13.38 5.98
CA ARG A 236 5.94 -12.57 4.79
C ARG A 236 5.55 -11.14 5.13
N TYR A 237 6.24 -10.25 4.44
CA TYR A 237 6.17 -8.80 4.55
C TYR A 237 5.07 -8.24 3.67
N VAL A 238 4.42 -7.19 4.15
CA VAL A 238 3.54 -6.37 3.32
C VAL A 238 4.41 -5.43 2.52
N VAL A 239 4.46 -5.63 1.20
CA VAL A 239 5.03 -4.63 0.30
C VAL A 239 3.96 -3.58 0.04
N LEU A 240 4.05 -2.49 0.79
CA LEU A 240 3.18 -1.35 0.64
C LEU A 240 3.73 -0.45 -0.47
N PHE A 241 3.19 -0.57 -1.67
CA PHE A 241 3.58 0.29 -2.78
C PHE A 241 2.96 1.67 -2.61
N CYS A 242 3.70 2.59 -2.01
CA CYS A 242 3.50 4.00 -2.29
C CYS A 242 4.32 4.34 -3.53
N LEU A 243 3.67 4.52 -4.68
CA LEU A 243 4.33 5.16 -5.81
C LEU A 243 4.56 6.63 -5.46
N ILE A 244 5.65 6.92 -4.73
CA ILE A 244 6.20 8.27 -4.67
C ILE A 244 6.95 8.45 -5.98
N MET A 245 6.25 8.98 -6.98
CA MET A 245 6.89 9.38 -8.22
C MET A 245 7.69 10.65 -7.92
N PRO A 246 9.02 10.66 -8.07
CA PRO A 246 9.80 11.85 -7.82
C PRO A 246 9.33 12.95 -8.78
N GLN A 247 8.83 14.04 -8.20
CA GLN A 247 8.77 15.33 -8.88
C GLN A 247 10.19 15.62 -9.37
N GLY A 248 10.40 15.50 -10.68
CA GLY A 248 11.63 15.96 -11.30
C GLY A 248 11.80 17.42 -10.93
N ARG A 249 12.76 17.74 -10.05
CA ARG A 249 13.20 19.11 -9.84
C ARG A 249 13.72 19.62 -11.18
N VAL A 250 12.85 20.28 -11.93
CA VAL A 250 13.26 21.21 -12.97
C VAL A 250 14.00 22.31 -12.23
N GLY A 251 15.31 22.35 -12.43
CA GLY A 251 16.20 23.24 -11.70
C GLY A 251 15.76 24.70 -11.82
N SER A 252 15.50 25.32 -10.68
CA SER A 252 15.87 26.71 -10.47
C SER A 252 17.31 26.70 -9.92
N LYS A 253 18.27 26.85 -10.83
CA LYS A 253 19.61 27.30 -10.46
C LYS A 253 19.57 28.83 -10.38
N CYS A 254 20.05 29.33 -9.24
CA CYS A 254 20.44 30.71 -8.92
C CYS A 254 19.31 31.74 -8.79
#